data_AF-A0A834IJS9-F1
#
_entry.id   AF-A0A834IJS9-F1
#
_cell.length_a   1.000
_cell.length_b   1.000
_cell.length_c   1.000
_cell.angle_alpha   90.00
_cell.angle_beta   90.00
_cell.angle_gamma   90.00
#
_symmetry.space_group_name_H-M   'P 1'
#
loop_
_entity.id
_entity.type
_entity.pdbx_description
1 polymer ?
#
loop_
_entity_poly.entity_id
_entity_poly.type
_entity_poly.pdbx_seq_one_letter_code
_entity_poly.pdbx_strand_id
1 'polypeptide(L)'
;MMWYSSWKHHLSLFFFENDQAIAVTVTSEWYQDMIRNFLVPEMEDQRLENMWFQQDGATVHTARSTIQLLNDIFPRRLISPTLQDAMKNALKRAESCIANRGRRLADIIFQS
;
A
#
# COMPACT_ATOMS: atom_id res chain seq x y z
N MET A 1 15.90 -6.05 -0.46
CA MET A 1 14.49 -6.21 -0.93
C MET A 1 14.47 -5.98 -2.43
N MET A 2 13.57 -6.63 -3.17
CA MET A 2 13.36 -6.36 -4.61
C MET A 2 11.94 -5.84 -4.78
N TRP A 3 11.78 -4.74 -5.51
CA TRP A 3 10.49 -4.28 -5.95
C TRP A 3 10.36 -4.51 -7.46
N TYR A 4 9.16 -4.87 -7.90
CA TYR A 4 8.88 -4.99 -9.32
C TYR A 4 7.51 -4.41 -9.64
N SER A 5 7.37 -3.93 -10.86
CA SER A 5 6.09 -3.57 -11.45
C SER A 5 5.88 -4.32 -12.74
N SER A 6 4.62 -4.67 -13.01
CA SER A 6 4.25 -5.27 -14.28
C SER A 6 2.98 -4.65 -14.85
N TRP A 7 3.00 -4.34 -16.15
CA TRP A 7 1.85 -3.86 -16.89
C TRP A 7 1.94 -4.29 -18.36
N LYS A 8 0.85 -4.80 -18.95
CA LYS A 8 0.67 -5.05 -20.39
C LYS A 8 1.95 -5.46 -21.18
N HIS A 9 2.78 -6.38 -20.66
CA HIS A 9 4.06 -6.87 -21.23
C HIS A 9 5.38 -6.21 -20.79
N HIS A 10 5.35 -5.26 -19.86
CA HIS A 10 6.54 -4.71 -19.22
C HIS A 10 6.73 -5.29 -17.82
N LEU A 11 8.01 -5.45 -17.45
CA LEU A 11 8.45 -5.79 -16.10
C LEU A 11 9.60 -4.85 -15.76
N SER A 12 9.41 -4.04 -14.74
CA SER A 12 10.46 -3.17 -14.21
C SER A 12 10.89 -3.69 -12.86
N LEU A 13 12.20 -3.73 -12.64
CA LEU A 13 12.82 -4.24 -11.42
C LEU A 13 13.61 -3.12 -10.75
N PHE A 14 13.38 -2.94 -9.47
CA PHE A 14 14.15 -2.05 -8.62
C PHE A 14 14.76 -2.86 -7.47
N PHE A 15 16.08 -2.84 -7.39
CA PHE A 15 16.83 -3.54 -6.35
C PHE A 15 17.26 -2.56 -5.27
N PHE A 16 16.89 -2.85 -4.02
CA PHE A 16 17.40 -2.11 -2.88
C PHE A 16 18.72 -2.71 -2.43
N GLU A 17 19.80 -2.17 -2.97
CA GLU A 17 21.17 -2.62 -2.77
C GLU A 17 22.09 -1.46 -2.36
N ASN A 18 23.20 -1.78 -1.69
CA ASN A 18 24.27 -0.82 -1.44
C ASN A 18 25.26 -0.81 -2.63
N ASP A 19 26.32 0.01 -2.53
CA ASP A 19 27.38 0.13 -3.56
C ASP A 19 28.12 -1.20 -3.87
N GLN A 20 27.92 -2.23 -3.05
CA GLN A 20 28.49 -3.57 -3.23
C GLN A 20 27.48 -4.57 -3.81
N ALA A 21 26.33 -4.11 -4.32
CA ALA A 21 25.22 -4.93 -4.80
C ALA A 21 24.65 -5.90 -3.74
N ILE A 22 24.76 -5.54 -2.45
CA ILE A 22 24.21 -6.34 -1.35
C ILE A 22 22.82 -5.82 -1.01
N ALA A 23 21.84 -6.73 -0.99
CA ALA A 23 20.47 -6.41 -0.60
C ALA A 23 20.41 -5.81 0.81
N VAL A 24 19.77 -4.64 0.92
CA VAL A 24 19.62 -3.94 2.20
C VAL A 24 18.21 -4.06 2.76
N THR A 25 18.09 -3.80 4.06
CA THR A 25 16.81 -3.58 4.74
C THR A 25 16.24 -2.25 4.25
N VAL A 26 15.02 -2.29 3.73
CA VAL A 26 14.33 -1.10 3.25
C VAL A 26 13.64 -0.43 4.43
N THR A 27 13.81 0.88 4.55
CA THR A 27 13.04 1.73 5.47
C THR A 27 11.86 2.36 4.73
N SER A 28 10.91 2.93 5.47
CA SER A 28 9.78 3.65 4.84
C SER A 28 10.25 4.83 4.00
N GLU A 29 11.31 5.52 4.40
CA GLU A 29 11.90 6.64 3.67
C GLU A 29 12.44 6.18 2.31
N TRP A 30 13.22 5.10 2.30
CA TRP A 30 13.79 4.55 1.07
C TRP A 30 12.71 4.05 0.11
N TYR A 31 11.65 3.45 0.66
CA TYR A 31 10.52 3.01 -0.16
C TYR A 31 9.77 4.20 -0.78
N GLN A 32 9.54 5.27 -0.01
CA GLN A 32 8.91 6.47 -0.52
C GLN A 32 9.77 7.20 -1.56
N ASP A 33 11.09 7.22 -1.38
CA ASP A 33 12.02 7.80 -2.34
C ASP A 33 12.04 7.00 -3.64
N MET A 34 12.00 5.66 -3.57
CA MET A 34 11.83 4.82 -4.76
C MET A 34 10.50 5.13 -5.47
N ILE A 35 9.39 5.29 -4.73
CA ILE A 35 8.10 5.66 -5.34
C ILE A 35 8.22 6.99 -6.10
N ARG A 36 8.76 8.03 -5.47
CA ARG A 36 8.82 9.39 -6.04
C ARG A 36 9.80 9.50 -7.21
N ASN A 37 10.96 8.88 -7.07
CA ASN A 37 12.09 9.15 -7.96
C ASN A 37 12.27 8.07 -9.05
N PHE A 38 11.63 6.91 -8.90
CA PHE A 38 11.71 5.82 -9.86
C PHE A 38 10.34 5.47 -10.43
N LEU A 39 9.39 5.05 -9.59
CA LEU A 39 8.09 4.54 -10.06
C LEU A 39 7.25 5.62 -10.76
N VAL A 40 7.09 6.81 -10.15
CA VAL A 40 6.26 7.87 -10.74
C VAL A 40 6.81 8.34 -12.10
N PRO A 41 8.12 8.68 -12.24
CA PRO A 41 8.67 9.05 -13.53
C PRO A 41 8.51 7.95 -14.60
N GLU A 42 8.71 6.68 -14.22
CA GLU A 42 8.51 5.56 -15.14
C GLU A 42 7.06 5.42 -15.59
N MET A 43 6.10 5.64 -14.68
CA MET A 43 4.69 5.64 -15.03
C MET A 43 4.31 6.77 -15.98
N GLU A 44 4.87 7.97 -15.80
CA GLU A 44 4.64 9.12 -16.67
C GLU A 44 5.19 8.87 -18.07
N ASP A 45 6.41 8.35 -18.19
CA ASP A 45 7.03 7.99 -19.47
C ASP A 45 6.20 6.94 -20.24
N GLN A 46 5.66 5.97 -19.50
CA GLN A 46 4.85 4.88 -20.06
C GLN A 46 3.34 5.23 -20.19
N ARG A 47 2.93 6.44 -19.79
CA ARG A 47 1.54 6.95 -19.86
C ARG A 47 0.55 6.07 -19.09
N LEU A 48 0.90 5.75 -17.84
CA LEU A 48 0.19 4.82 -16.94
C LEU A 48 -0.53 5.52 -15.79
N GLU A 49 -0.81 6.82 -15.90
CA GLU A 49 -1.25 7.68 -14.79
C GLU A 49 -2.60 7.23 -14.17
N ASN A 50 -3.38 6.43 -14.91
CA ASN A 50 -4.70 5.92 -14.51
C ASN A 50 -4.73 4.45 -14.04
N MET A 51 -3.58 3.86 -13.68
CA MET A 51 -3.51 2.48 -13.19
C MET A 51 -3.90 2.29 -11.72
N TRP A 52 -4.31 1.06 -11.36
CA TRP A 52 -4.46 0.63 -9.97
C TRP A 52 -3.09 0.26 -9.39
N PHE A 53 -2.83 0.68 -8.16
CA PHE A 53 -1.61 0.32 -7.44
C PHE A 53 -1.95 -0.71 -6.37
N GLN A 54 -1.29 -1.87 -6.40
CA GLN A 54 -1.44 -2.90 -5.39
C GLN A 54 -0.09 -3.16 -4.73
N GLN A 55 -0.07 -3.17 -3.39
CA GLN A 55 1.08 -3.53 -2.58
C GLN A 55 0.72 -4.64 -1.59
N ASP A 56 1.72 -5.28 -1.02
CA ASP A 56 1.54 -6.25 0.05
C ASP A 56 1.44 -5.57 1.44
N GLY A 57 1.40 -6.38 2.49
CA GLY A 57 1.21 -5.94 3.87
C GLY A 57 2.50 -5.62 4.60
N ALA A 58 3.65 -5.50 3.92
CA ALA A 58 4.92 -5.23 4.60
C ALA A 58 4.84 -3.93 5.41
N THR A 59 5.49 -3.89 6.58
CA THR A 59 5.41 -2.77 7.53
C THR A 59 5.78 -1.44 6.86
N VAL A 60 6.79 -1.43 5.99
CA VAL A 60 7.24 -0.21 5.30
C VAL A 60 6.26 0.28 4.23
N HIS A 61 5.51 -0.64 3.62
CA HIS A 61 4.47 -0.36 2.61
C HIS A 61 3.18 0.18 3.26
N THR A 62 2.89 -0.27 4.48
CA THR A 62 1.69 0.09 5.25
C THR A 62 1.92 1.20 6.27
N ALA A 63 3.16 1.69 6.40
CA ALA A 63 3.47 2.86 7.20
C ALA A 63 2.59 4.05 6.80
N ARG A 64 2.10 4.81 7.80
CA ARG A 64 1.14 5.90 7.58
C ARG A 64 1.62 6.91 6.53
N SER A 65 2.90 7.29 6.59
CA SER A 65 3.53 8.22 5.63
C SER A 65 3.55 7.65 4.21
N THR A 66 3.82 6.36 4.06
CA THR A 66 3.77 5.65 2.77
C THR A 66 2.35 5.60 2.21
N ILE A 67 1.35 5.26 3.04
CA ILE A 67 -0.06 5.22 2.62
C ILE A 67 -0.56 6.60 2.21
N GLN A 68 -0.15 7.67 2.91
CA GLN A 68 -0.50 9.04 2.51
C GLN A 68 0.08 9.39 1.14
N LEU A 69 1.38 9.17 0.93
CA LEU A 69 2.03 9.36 -0.36
C LEU A 69 1.32 8.61 -1.49
N LEU A 70 1.01 7.32 -1.28
CA LEU A 70 0.35 6.50 -2.29
C LEU A 70 -1.10 6.94 -2.56
N ASN A 71 -1.82 7.47 -1.57
CA ASN A 71 -3.16 8.01 -1.82
C ASN A 71 -3.13 9.30 -2.63
N ASP A 72 -2.09 10.12 -2.48
CA ASP A 72 -1.91 11.33 -3.28
C ASP A 72 -1.61 11.00 -4.75
N ILE A 73 -0.80 9.95 -4.99
CA ILE A 73 -0.42 9.49 -6.34
C ILE A 73 -1.55 8.66 -6.98
N PHE A 74 -2.22 7.80 -6.21
CA PHE A 74 -3.23 6.84 -6.66
C PHE A 74 -4.58 7.08 -5.98
N PRO A 75 -5.21 8.26 -6.17
CA PRO A 75 -6.43 8.61 -5.48
C PRO A 75 -7.54 7.61 -5.82
N ARG A 76 -8.07 6.94 -4.77
CA ARG A 76 -9.10 5.87 -4.86
C ARG A 76 -8.68 4.65 -5.70
N ARG A 77 -7.40 4.49 -6.01
CA ARG A 77 -6.85 3.42 -6.84
C ARG A 77 -5.76 2.59 -6.14
N LEU A 78 -5.59 2.80 -4.82
CA LEU A 78 -4.68 2.05 -3.96
C LEU A 78 -5.38 0.82 -3.36
N ILE A 79 -4.81 -0.37 -3.57
CA ILE A 79 -5.20 -1.63 -2.93
C ILE A 79 -4.08 -2.02 -1.96
N SER A 80 -4.39 -2.04 -0.66
CA SER A 80 -3.46 -2.45 0.40
C SER A 80 -4.13 -3.43 1.36
N PRO A 81 -3.40 -4.44 1.88
CA PRO A 81 -3.94 -5.40 2.84
C PRO A 81 -4.47 -4.75 4.11
N THR A 82 -3.92 -3.61 4.55
CA THR A 82 -4.45 -2.89 5.72
C THR A 82 -5.90 -2.48 5.53
N LEU A 83 -6.30 -2.08 4.31
CA LEU A 83 -7.69 -1.77 4.00
C LEU A 83 -8.53 -3.04 3.97
N GLN A 84 -8.04 -4.11 3.34
CA GLN A 84 -8.77 -5.38 3.29
C GLN A 84 -8.97 -5.99 4.69
N ASP A 85 -7.95 -5.94 5.52
CA ASP A 85 -7.97 -6.45 6.89
C ASP A 85 -8.79 -5.54 7.80
N ALA A 86 -8.72 -4.23 7.63
CA ALA A 86 -9.62 -3.30 8.31
C ALA A 86 -11.09 -3.55 7.92
N MET A 87 -11.37 -3.77 6.63
CA MET A 87 -12.72 -4.10 6.14
C MET A 87 -13.19 -5.46 6.65
N LYS A 88 -12.35 -6.50 6.62
CA LYS A 88 -12.66 -7.81 7.22
C LYS A 88 -12.92 -7.70 8.72
N ASN A 89 -12.13 -6.90 9.44
CA ASN A 89 -12.31 -6.68 10.88
C ASN A 89 -13.60 -5.89 11.17
N ALA A 90 -13.92 -4.88 10.35
CA ALA A 90 -15.17 -4.14 10.44
C ALA A 90 -16.39 -5.04 10.19
N LEU A 91 -16.32 -5.93 9.19
CA LEU A 91 -17.38 -6.91 8.89
C LEU A 91 -17.59 -7.86 10.07
N LYS A 92 -16.53 -8.49 10.60
CA LYS A 92 -16.63 -9.37 11.78
C LYS A 92 -17.26 -8.67 12.99
N ARG A 93 -16.95 -7.39 13.21
CA ARG A 93 -17.51 -6.60 14.32
C ARG A 93 -18.96 -6.22 14.07
N ALA A 94 -19.33 -5.89 12.84
CA ALA A 94 -20.72 -5.66 12.47
C ALA A 94 -21.57 -6.93 12.70
N GLU A 95 -21.08 -8.10 12.28
CA GLU A 95 -21.72 -9.40 12.54
C GLU A 95 -21.88 -9.66 14.04
N SER A 96 -20.83 -9.42 14.84
CA SER A 96 -20.87 -9.56 16.30
C SER A 96 -21.87 -8.58 16.95
N CYS A 97 -21.93 -7.33 16.47
CA CYS A 97 -22.87 -6.32 16.96
C CYS A 97 -24.33 -6.74 16.68
N ILE A 98 -24.62 -7.24 15.47
CA ILE A 98 -25.93 -7.77 15.10
C ILE A 98 -26.30 -8.96 16.00
N ALA A 99 -25.38 -9.92 16.19
CA ALA A 99 -25.60 -11.10 17.02
C ALA A 99 -25.91 -10.74 18.48
N ASN A 100 -25.28 -9.69 19.00
CA ASN A 100 -25.45 -9.22 20.38
C ASN A 100 -26.56 -8.17 20.57
N ARG A 101 -27.38 -7.89 19.54
CA ARG A 101 -28.41 -6.83 19.53
C ARG A 101 -27.86 -5.43 19.84
N GLY A 102 -26.57 -5.21 19.61
CA GLY A 102 -25.92 -3.90 19.71
C GLY A 102 -26.48 -2.95 18.65
N ARG A 103 -26.61 -1.67 18.98
CA ARG A 103 -27.25 -0.65 18.13
C ARG A 103 -26.39 0.59 17.93
N ARG A 104 -25.17 0.63 18.47
CA ARG A 104 -24.36 1.84 18.53
C ARG A 104 -23.16 1.72 17.59
N LEU A 105 -22.91 2.80 16.85
CA LEU A 105 -21.76 2.91 15.95
C LEU A 105 -20.43 2.68 16.71
N ALA A 106 -20.38 3.02 17.99
CA ALA A 106 -19.23 2.81 18.88
C ALA A 106 -18.80 1.32 19.02
N ASP A 107 -19.71 0.37 18.75
CA ASP A 107 -19.40 -1.06 18.81
C ASP A 107 -18.63 -1.56 17.55
N ILE A 108 -18.56 -0.70 16.51
CA ILE A 108 -17.96 -1.01 15.20
C ILE A 108 -16.69 -0.18 14.96
N ILE A 109 -16.60 1.03 15.53
CA ILE A 109 -15.48 1.96 15.29
C ILE A 109 -14.23 1.54 16.08
N PHE A 110 -13.06 1.73 15.48
CA PHE A 110 -11.77 1.62 16.16
C PHE A 110 -11.61 2.78 17.16
N GLN A 111 -11.49 2.48 18.45
CA GLN A 111 -10.82 3.41 19.36
C GLN A 111 -9.32 3.32 19.09
N SER A 112 -8.72 4.47 18.81
CA SER A 112 -7.28 4.67 18.61
C SER A 112 -6.48 4.43 19.88
#